data_AF-A0A0C3QF24-F1
#
_entry.id   AF-A0A0C3QF24-F1
#
_cell.length_a   1.000
_cell.length_b   1.000
_cell.length_c   1.000
_cell.angle_alpha   90.00
_cell.angle_beta   90.00
_cell.angle_gamma   90.00
#
_symmetry.space_group_name_H-M   'P 1'
#
loop_
_entity.id
_entity.type
_entity.pdbx_description
1 polymer ?
#
loop_
_entity_poly.entity_id
_entity_poly.type
_entity_poly.pdbx_seq_one_letter_code
_entity_poly.pdbx_strand_id
1 'polypeptide(L)'
;MPASSKVVALAVNVGLALAQTTVTVNVGSLLQQIDGFGVSQAFGRASQFQNLTASPRTQGLDYLFSTTTGAGLTIIRNRIGSGGAGDSILPTSPGSPTGTPSYVWDGVDAGQVWFSQAAMTYGVKTIYADAWSAPGFMKTNGNEANGGYLCGVTGETCSSGDWRQAYANFLVQYVKYYQQAGISITHLGFLNEPDLVLVVRFCHPLLH
;
A
#
# COMPACT_ATOMS: atom_id res chain seq x y z
N MET A 1 82.31 27.96 30.85
CA MET A 1 82.41 26.77 29.98
C MET A 1 81.20 25.89 30.23
N PRO A 2 80.56 25.27 29.21
CA PRO A 2 79.70 25.87 28.19
C PRO A 2 78.19 25.70 28.50
N ALA A 3 77.34 26.57 27.95
CA ALA A 3 75.89 26.41 27.99
C ALA A 3 75.45 25.41 26.90
N SER A 4 74.82 24.31 27.33
CA SER A 4 74.26 23.30 26.43
C SER A 4 72.93 23.78 25.87
N SER A 5 72.90 24.11 24.57
CA SER A 5 71.66 24.47 23.86
C SER A 5 70.93 23.20 23.44
N LYS A 6 69.76 22.94 24.03
CA LYS A 6 68.85 21.88 23.59
C LYS A 6 67.96 22.43 22.49
N VAL A 7 68.19 22.00 21.24
CA VAL A 7 67.28 22.24 20.13
C VAL A 7 66.17 21.20 20.21
N VAL A 8 64.94 21.63 20.45
CA VAL A 8 63.75 20.77 20.35
C VAL A 8 63.24 20.88 18.92
N ALA A 9 63.39 19.82 18.14
CA ALA A 9 62.79 19.72 16.81
C ALA A 9 61.30 19.41 16.96
N LEU A 10 60.44 20.37 16.60
CA LEU A 10 59.01 20.17 16.53
C LEU A 10 58.66 19.55 15.16
N ALA A 11 58.44 18.24 15.14
CA ALA A 11 57.94 17.57 13.94
C ALA A 11 56.46 17.91 13.75
N VAL A 12 56.17 18.82 12.81
CA VAL A 12 54.80 19.11 12.39
C VAL A 12 54.36 18.00 11.44
N ASN A 13 53.54 17.07 11.92
CA ASN A 13 52.83 16.12 11.08
C ASN A 13 51.72 16.89 10.33
N VAL A 14 52.03 17.39 9.14
CA VAL A 14 51.03 17.90 8.20
C VAL A 14 50.35 16.69 7.55
N GLY A 15 49.33 16.17 8.22
CA GLY A 15 48.42 15.22 7.59
C GLY A 15 47.66 15.90 6.47
N LEU A 16 47.73 15.36 5.25
CA LEU A 16 46.88 15.74 4.13
C LEU A 16 45.41 15.51 4.54
N ALA A 17 44.67 16.58 4.79
CA ALA A 17 43.22 16.53 4.89
C ALA A 17 42.67 16.24 3.48
N LEU A 18 42.25 15.00 3.24
CA LEU A 18 41.54 14.63 2.01
C LEU A 18 40.29 15.52 1.90
N ALA A 19 40.10 16.13 0.73
CA ALA A 19 39.05 17.09 0.46
C ALA A 19 37.69 16.59 0.99
N GLN A 20 37.16 17.30 1.98
CA GLN A 20 35.87 17.04 2.57
C GLN A 20 34.80 17.48 1.56
N THR A 21 34.05 16.54 1.00
CA THR A 21 32.91 16.85 0.13
C THR A 21 31.95 17.75 0.92
N THR A 22 31.72 18.96 0.43
CA THR A 22 30.82 19.91 1.08
C THR A 22 29.39 19.64 0.61
N VAL A 23 28.47 19.42 1.54
CA VAL A 23 27.03 19.32 1.29
C VAL A 23 26.36 20.57 1.83
N THR A 24 25.60 21.28 0.99
CA THR A 24 24.86 22.48 1.39
C THR A 24 23.37 22.19 1.36
N VAL A 25 22.69 22.46 2.48
CA VAL A 25 21.23 22.33 2.61
C VAL A 25 20.63 23.73 2.70
N ASN A 26 19.76 24.10 1.77
CA ASN A 26 19.03 25.37 1.79
C ASN A 26 17.58 25.15 2.25
N VAL A 27 17.33 25.37 3.55
CA VAL A 27 16.00 25.22 4.16
C VAL A 27 15.00 26.31 3.74
N GLY A 28 15.44 27.36 3.04
CA GLY A 28 14.57 28.37 2.43
C GLY A 28 14.00 27.96 1.07
N SER A 29 14.52 26.89 0.46
CA SER A 29 14.04 26.35 -0.82
C SER A 29 13.20 25.09 -0.57
N LEU A 30 11.92 25.28 -0.26
CA LEU A 30 11.00 24.17 -0.03
C LEU A 30 10.63 23.47 -1.35
N LEU A 31 10.51 22.14 -1.30
CA LEU A 31 10.09 21.30 -2.42
C LEU A 31 8.76 20.61 -2.07
N GLN A 32 8.58 19.34 -2.46
CA GLN A 32 7.36 18.59 -2.23
C GLN A 32 7.12 18.30 -0.74
N GLN A 33 5.84 18.25 -0.37
CA GLN A 33 5.41 17.69 0.90
C GLN A 33 5.60 16.16 0.88
N ILE A 34 6.04 15.59 2.01
CA ILE A 34 6.17 14.14 2.19
C ILE A 34 5.03 13.68 3.09
N ASP A 35 4.10 12.92 2.52
CA ASP A 35 2.99 12.35 3.29
C ASP A 35 3.44 11.18 4.20
N GLY A 36 4.48 10.46 3.78
CA GLY A 36 5.07 9.41 4.59
C GLY A 36 5.68 8.25 3.82
N PHE A 37 5.90 7.18 4.56
CA PHE A 37 6.41 5.89 4.08
C PHE A 37 5.54 4.78 4.63
N GLY A 38 5.43 3.67 3.91
CA GLY A 38 4.46 2.64 4.24
C GLY A 38 4.80 1.24 3.77
N VAL A 39 3.88 0.33 4.06
CA VAL A 39 3.97 -1.08 3.71
C VAL A 39 2.60 -1.62 3.31
N SER A 40 2.60 -2.74 2.58
CA SER A 40 1.40 -3.55 2.34
C SER A 40 1.54 -4.92 2.98
N GLN A 41 0.43 -5.48 3.44
CA GLN A 41 0.32 -6.86 3.91
C GLN A 41 -0.78 -7.63 3.16
N ALA A 42 -0.96 -7.29 1.88
CA ALA A 42 -1.90 -7.93 0.97
C ALA A 42 -1.62 -9.43 0.78
N PHE A 43 -2.55 -10.13 0.10
CA PHE A 43 -2.43 -11.55 -0.26
C PHE A 43 -2.22 -12.48 0.96
N GLY A 44 -2.93 -12.22 2.05
CA GLY A 44 -2.92 -13.05 3.27
C GLY A 44 -1.67 -12.90 4.13
N ARG A 45 -0.72 -12.01 3.78
CA ARG A 45 0.44 -11.72 4.62
C ARG A 45 0.03 -11.14 5.97
N ALA A 46 -1.04 -10.33 6.00
CA ALA A 46 -1.61 -9.82 7.24
C ALA A 46 -2.13 -10.95 8.15
N SER A 47 -2.86 -11.93 7.62
CA SER A 47 -3.27 -13.12 8.40
C SER A 47 -2.07 -13.93 8.92
N GLN A 48 -1.03 -14.13 8.11
CA GLN A 48 0.19 -14.82 8.57
C GLN A 48 0.85 -14.07 9.73
N PHE A 49 0.92 -12.74 9.62
CA PHE A 49 1.42 -11.87 10.69
C PHE A 49 0.55 -12.00 11.95
N GLN A 50 -0.78 -11.90 11.81
CA GLN A 50 -1.73 -11.99 12.91
C GLN A 50 -1.59 -13.31 13.68
N ASN A 51 -1.29 -14.40 12.97
CA ASN A 51 -1.17 -15.75 13.54
C ASN A 51 0.18 -16.03 14.21
N LEU A 52 1.13 -15.10 14.19
CA LEU A 52 2.36 -15.22 14.98
C LEU A 52 2.05 -15.27 16.48
N THR A 53 2.95 -15.89 17.25
CA THR A 53 2.89 -15.82 18.71
C THR A 53 3.03 -14.37 19.17
N ALA A 54 2.49 -14.07 20.37
CA ALA A 54 2.33 -12.69 20.82
C ALA A 54 3.64 -11.89 20.80
N SER A 55 4.77 -12.47 21.22
CA SER A 55 6.05 -11.76 21.30
C SER A 55 6.60 -11.37 19.91
N PRO A 56 6.80 -12.29 18.94
CA PRO A 56 7.19 -11.93 17.57
C PRO A 56 6.19 -10.99 16.88
N ARG A 57 4.89 -11.14 17.15
CA ARG A 57 3.85 -10.29 16.57
C ARG A 57 3.98 -8.84 17.04
N THR A 58 4.11 -8.61 18.35
CA THR A 58 4.33 -7.27 18.88
C THR A 58 5.65 -6.68 18.40
N GLN A 59 6.73 -7.48 18.41
CA GLN A 59 8.04 -7.02 17.93
C GLN A 59 8.00 -6.60 16.46
N GLY A 60 7.28 -7.34 15.61
CA GLY A 60 7.10 -6.97 14.21
C GLY A 60 6.33 -5.65 14.04
N LEU A 61 5.27 -5.44 14.83
CA LEU A 61 4.51 -4.17 14.80
C LEU A 61 5.37 -3.00 15.28
N ASP A 62 6.17 -3.21 16.33
CA ASP A 62 7.13 -2.21 16.81
C ASP A 62 8.13 -1.83 15.72
N TYR A 63 8.74 -2.82 15.06
CA TYR A 63 9.69 -2.55 13.97
C TYR A 63 9.08 -1.79 12.80
N LEU A 64 7.80 -2.02 12.48
CA LEU A 64 7.14 -1.31 11.39
C LEU A 64 6.69 0.10 11.80
N PHE A 65 6.06 0.25 12.95
CA PHE A 65 5.26 1.45 13.24
C PHE A 65 5.75 2.29 14.42
N SER A 66 6.61 1.75 15.30
CA SER A 66 7.18 2.54 16.39
C SER A 66 8.16 3.56 15.84
N THR A 67 8.04 4.82 16.28
CA THR A 67 9.02 5.89 15.98
C THR A 67 10.23 5.86 16.91
N THR A 68 10.25 4.99 17.93
CA THR A 68 11.36 4.86 18.88
C THR A 68 12.16 3.58 18.69
N THR A 69 11.50 2.49 18.32
CA THR A 69 12.10 1.15 18.19
C THR A 69 12.06 0.59 16.77
N GLY A 70 11.47 1.32 15.82
CA GLY A 70 11.26 0.87 14.45
C GLY A 70 11.34 1.97 13.41
N ALA A 71 10.72 1.71 12.25
CA ALA A 71 10.75 2.58 11.08
C ALA A 71 9.75 3.75 11.14
N GLY A 72 8.80 3.75 12.09
CA GLY A 72 7.81 4.81 12.20
C GLY A 72 6.95 4.99 10.95
N LEU A 73 6.61 3.91 10.24
CA LEU A 73 5.81 3.99 9.02
C LEU A 73 4.44 4.62 9.31
N THR A 74 3.96 5.46 8.39
CA THR A 74 2.73 6.25 8.57
C THR A 74 1.63 5.90 7.59
N ILE A 75 1.91 4.99 6.64
CA ILE A 75 0.99 4.59 5.57
C ILE A 75 0.84 3.06 5.54
N ILE A 76 -0.40 2.57 5.45
CA ILE A 76 -0.69 1.17 5.09
C ILE A 76 -1.41 1.14 3.76
N ARG A 77 -0.98 0.23 2.89
CA ARG A 77 -1.70 -0.12 1.66
C ARG A 77 -2.40 -1.48 1.79
N ASN A 78 -3.73 -1.48 1.77
CA ASN A 78 -4.57 -2.68 1.76
C ASN A 78 -5.02 -3.01 0.33
N ARG A 79 -5.12 -4.29 0.03
CA ARG A 79 -5.70 -4.80 -1.21
C ARG A 79 -7.20 -4.94 -1.09
N ILE A 80 -7.92 -4.38 -2.05
CA ILE A 80 -9.32 -4.68 -2.29
C ILE A 80 -9.38 -6.00 -3.07
N GLY A 81 -9.95 -7.03 -2.45
CA GLY A 81 -10.07 -8.35 -3.08
C GLY A 81 -11.08 -8.37 -4.23
N SER A 82 -10.77 -9.12 -5.28
CA SER A 82 -11.53 -9.17 -6.54
C SER A 82 -12.02 -10.57 -6.89
N GLY A 83 -11.63 -11.58 -6.11
CA GLY A 83 -11.88 -12.98 -6.43
C GLY A 83 -13.24 -13.50 -6.02
N GLY A 84 -13.35 -14.81 -5.92
CA GLY A 84 -14.56 -15.47 -5.45
C GLY A 84 -14.76 -15.35 -3.93
N ALA A 85 -15.52 -16.29 -3.39
CA ALA A 85 -15.80 -16.39 -1.96
C ALA A 85 -14.51 -16.43 -1.13
N GLY A 86 -14.48 -15.64 -0.06
CA GLY A 86 -13.31 -15.51 0.83
C GLY A 86 -12.26 -14.49 0.38
N ASP A 87 -12.42 -13.84 -0.78
CA ASP A 87 -11.53 -12.76 -1.23
C ASP A 87 -12.28 -11.47 -1.57
N SER A 88 -13.36 -11.55 -2.34
CA SER A 88 -14.15 -10.36 -2.71
C SER A 88 -15.35 -10.16 -1.78
N ILE A 89 -15.69 -8.89 -1.55
CA ILE A 89 -16.96 -8.52 -0.91
C ILE A 89 -18.17 -8.74 -1.85
N LEU A 90 -17.94 -9.04 -3.12
CA LEU A 90 -18.98 -9.40 -4.09
C LEU A 90 -18.52 -10.63 -4.88
N PRO A 91 -18.59 -11.83 -4.27
CA PRO A 91 -18.04 -13.06 -4.85
C PRO A 91 -18.90 -13.63 -5.97
N THR A 92 -20.18 -13.23 -6.04
CA THR A 92 -21.16 -13.74 -7.00
C THR A 92 -21.70 -12.59 -7.84
N SER A 93 -21.78 -12.80 -9.16
CA SER A 93 -22.34 -11.82 -10.09
C SER A 93 -23.81 -11.53 -9.78
N PRO A 94 -24.26 -10.26 -9.80
CA PRO A 94 -25.68 -9.91 -9.73
C PRO A 94 -26.44 -10.19 -11.05
N GLY A 95 -25.81 -10.84 -12.03
CA GLY A 95 -26.39 -11.20 -13.33
C GLY A 95 -26.40 -10.08 -14.37
N SER A 96 -26.44 -8.81 -13.93
CA SER A 96 -26.33 -7.64 -14.81
C SER A 96 -25.76 -6.43 -14.05
N PRO A 97 -25.27 -5.37 -14.74
CA PRO A 97 -24.73 -4.18 -14.08
C PRO A 97 -25.74 -3.43 -13.20
N THR A 98 -27.03 -3.59 -13.49
CA THR A 98 -28.14 -2.99 -12.73
C THR A 98 -28.82 -3.98 -11.77
N GLY A 99 -28.34 -5.22 -11.71
CA GLY A 99 -28.84 -6.22 -10.78
C GLY A 99 -28.47 -5.86 -9.34
N THR A 100 -29.28 -6.30 -8.38
CA THR A 100 -29.02 -6.04 -6.95
C THR A 100 -27.80 -6.84 -6.49
N PRO A 101 -26.70 -6.18 -6.05
CA PRO A 101 -25.51 -6.88 -5.57
C PRO A 101 -25.78 -7.53 -4.20
N SER A 102 -25.28 -8.75 -4.01
CA SER A 102 -25.26 -9.43 -2.72
C SER A 102 -23.87 -9.30 -2.11
N TYR A 103 -23.63 -8.19 -1.41
CA TYR A 103 -22.36 -7.95 -0.76
C TYR A 103 -22.20 -8.82 0.49
N VAL A 104 -20.99 -9.33 0.70
CA VAL A 104 -20.58 -10.10 1.87
C VAL A 104 -19.42 -9.40 2.56
N TRP A 105 -19.42 -9.43 3.88
CA TRP A 105 -18.32 -8.90 4.69
C TRP A 105 -17.97 -9.91 5.77
N ASP A 106 -16.71 -10.33 5.79
CA ASP A 106 -16.20 -11.29 6.76
C ASP A 106 -15.62 -10.61 8.02
N GLY A 107 -15.42 -9.29 7.98
CA GLY A 107 -14.80 -8.53 9.07
C GLY A 107 -13.28 -8.71 9.19
N VAL A 108 -12.65 -9.44 8.25
CA VAL A 108 -11.26 -9.88 8.37
C VAL A 108 -10.42 -9.41 7.18
N ASP A 109 -10.95 -9.53 5.96
CA ASP A 109 -10.28 -9.14 4.70
C ASP A 109 -8.84 -9.67 4.61
N ALA A 110 -8.70 -10.99 4.76
CA ALA A 110 -7.40 -11.68 4.81
C ALA A 110 -6.40 -11.11 5.84
N GLY A 111 -6.93 -10.63 6.98
CA GLY A 111 -6.18 -10.09 8.11
C GLY A 111 -5.89 -8.60 8.01
N GLN A 112 -6.24 -7.94 6.90
CA GLN A 112 -5.93 -6.53 6.68
C GLN A 112 -6.68 -5.60 7.64
N VAL A 113 -7.89 -5.98 8.08
CA VAL A 113 -8.65 -5.24 9.11
C VAL A 113 -7.86 -5.20 10.41
N TRP A 114 -7.41 -6.36 10.89
CA TRP A 114 -6.61 -6.45 12.12
C TRP A 114 -5.29 -5.66 11.99
N PHE A 115 -4.59 -5.81 10.88
CA PHE A 115 -3.30 -5.14 10.67
C PHE A 115 -3.45 -3.61 10.65
N SER A 116 -4.52 -3.11 10.03
CA SER A 116 -4.84 -1.68 10.01
C SER A 116 -5.15 -1.16 11.41
N GLN A 117 -6.01 -1.86 12.16
CA GLN A 117 -6.32 -1.50 13.55
C GLN A 117 -5.07 -1.52 14.44
N ALA A 118 -4.22 -2.54 14.28
CA ALA A 118 -2.98 -2.66 15.02
C ALA A 118 -2.02 -1.50 14.72
N ALA A 119 -1.91 -1.05 13.47
CA ALA A 119 -1.05 0.07 13.14
C ALA A 119 -1.62 1.42 13.59
N MET A 120 -2.95 1.58 13.60
CA MET A 120 -3.61 2.78 14.11
C MET A 120 -3.31 3.02 15.59
N THR A 121 -3.01 1.98 16.39
CA THR A 121 -2.60 2.14 17.80
C THR A 121 -1.21 2.77 17.93
N TYR A 122 -0.38 2.70 16.89
CA TYR A 122 0.92 3.38 16.77
C TYR A 122 0.81 4.78 16.14
N GLY A 123 -0.42 5.22 15.79
CA GLY A 123 -0.66 6.55 15.24
C GLY A 123 -0.68 6.61 13.71
N VAL A 124 -0.69 5.47 13.01
CA VAL A 124 -0.92 5.42 11.56
C VAL A 124 -2.32 5.95 11.25
N LYS A 125 -2.40 6.98 10.39
CA LYS A 125 -3.66 7.60 9.98
C LYS A 125 -3.96 7.43 8.50
N THR A 126 -2.93 7.18 7.69
CA THR A 126 -3.07 7.08 6.24
C THR A 126 -3.27 5.62 5.85
N ILE A 127 -4.52 5.28 5.55
CA ILE A 127 -4.90 3.97 5.00
C ILE A 127 -5.26 4.16 3.52
N TYR A 128 -4.50 3.51 2.65
CA TYR A 128 -4.70 3.45 1.21
C TYR A 128 -5.29 2.08 0.85
N ALA A 129 -6.53 2.04 0.38
CA ALA A 129 -7.11 0.82 -0.16
C ALA A 129 -7.03 0.85 -1.69
N ASP A 130 -6.50 -0.21 -2.28
CA ASP A 130 -6.23 -0.26 -3.70
C ASP A 130 -6.71 -1.58 -4.31
N ALA A 131 -7.45 -1.48 -5.42
CA ALA A 131 -7.92 -2.64 -6.15
C ALA A 131 -6.93 -3.02 -7.26
N TRP A 132 -6.51 -4.28 -7.27
CA TRP A 132 -5.71 -4.82 -8.36
C TRP A 132 -6.55 -5.10 -9.61
N SER A 133 -7.81 -5.49 -9.41
CA SER A 133 -8.74 -5.80 -10.48
C SER A 133 -10.17 -5.54 -10.01
N ALA A 134 -11.08 -5.35 -10.96
CA ALA A 134 -12.50 -5.57 -10.72
C ALA A 134 -12.80 -7.08 -10.62
N PRO A 135 -13.92 -7.50 -10.01
CA PRO A 135 -14.41 -8.87 -10.12
C PRO A 135 -14.54 -9.32 -11.57
N GLY A 136 -14.23 -10.59 -11.85
CA GLY A 136 -14.14 -11.10 -13.23
C GLY A 136 -15.40 -10.88 -14.08
N PHE A 137 -16.59 -10.96 -13.47
CA PHE A 137 -17.86 -10.72 -14.16
C PHE A 137 -18.09 -9.27 -14.60
N MET A 138 -17.27 -8.33 -14.12
CA MET A 138 -17.27 -6.93 -14.56
C MET A 138 -16.26 -6.66 -15.70
N LYS A 139 -15.52 -7.67 -16.15
CA LYS A 139 -14.38 -7.52 -17.07
C LYS A 139 -14.60 -8.17 -18.43
N THR A 140 -13.94 -7.64 -19.45
CA THR A 140 -14.05 -8.11 -20.85
C THR A 140 -13.61 -9.56 -21.05
N ASN A 141 -12.65 -10.03 -20.25
CA ASN A 141 -12.16 -11.42 -20.28
C ASN A 141 -12.90 -12.36 -19.31
N GLY A 142 -13.91 -11.87 -18.57
CA GLY A 142 -14.63 -12.65 -17.57
C GLY A 142 -13.78 -13.12 -16.38
N ASN A 143 -12.55 -12.62 -16.23
CA ASN A 143 -11.56 -13.13 -15.29
C ASN A 143 -10.86 -11.97 -14.55
N GLU A 144 -10.71 -12.09 -13.24
CA GLU A 144 -9.95 -11.11 -12.46
C GLU A 144 -8.44 -11.13 -12.74
N ALA A 145 -7.92 -12.24 -13.25
CA ALA A 145 -6.54 -12.44 -13.64
C ALA A 145 -6.33 -12.24 -15.14
N ASN A 146 -5.07 -12.20 -15.56
CA ASN A 146 -4.65 -12.13 -16.96
C ASN A 146 -5.14 -10.87 -17.69
N GLY A 147 -5.07 -9.71 -17.01
CA GLY A 147 -5.45 -8.41 -17.57
C GLY A 147 -6.94 -8.32 -17.86
N GLY A 148 -7.30 -7.76 -19.02
CA GLY A 148 -8.68 -7.41 -19.37
C GLY A 148 -9.07 -6.03 -18.84
N TYR A 149 -10.18 -5.52 -19.37
CA TYR A 149 -10.67 -4.18 -19.10
C TYR A 149 -12.00 -4.21 -18.38
N LEU A 150 -12.28 -3.15 -17.62
CA LEU A 150 -13.60 -2.94 -17.03
C LEU A 150 -14.64 -2.72 -18.15
N CYS A 151 -15.65 -3.56 -18.22
CA CYS A 151 -16.71 -3.47 -19.21
C CYS A 151 -17.39 -2.08 -19.19
N GLY A 152 -17.41 -1.39 -20.32
CA GLY A 152 -18.02 -0.07 -20.48
C GLY A 152 -17.04 1.10 -20.48
N VAL A 153 -15.75 0.88 -20.20
CA VAL A 153 -14.74 1.90 -20.51
C VAL A 153 -14.62 2.08 -22.02
N THR A 154 -14.07 3.22 -22.46
CA THR A 154 -13.94 3.57 -23.88
C THR A 154 -13.36 2.39 -24.67
N GLY A 155 -13.87 2.04 -25.85
CA GLY A 155 -13.32 0.94 -26.65
C GLY A 155 -13.54 -0.49 -26.11
N GLU A 156 -14.08 -0.67 -24.91
CA GLU A 156 -14.17 -1.98 -24.24
C GLU A 156 -15.62 -2.32 -23.87
N THR A 157 -16.36 -2.83 -24.84
CA THR A 157 -17.76 -3.21 -24.69
C THR A 157 -17.93 -4.69 -24.35
N CYS A 158 -18.84 -4.99 -23.42
CA CYS A 158 -19.21 -6.37 -23.07
C CYS A 158 -20.67 -6.64 -23.40
N SER A 159 -20.99 -7.88 -23.78
CA SER A 159 -22.38 -8.33 -23.94
C SER A 159 -23.17 -8.30 -22.63
N SER A 160 -22.49 -8.35 -21.49
CA SER A 160 -23.08 -8.21 -20.16
C SER A 160 -23.44 -6.77 -19.79
N GLY A 161 -23.06 -5.76 -20.59
CA GLY A 161 -23.37 -4.34 -20.36
C GLY A 161 -22.22 -3.50 -19.79
N ASP A 162 -22.54 -2.29 -19.32
CA ASP A 162 -21.61 -1.33 -18.74
C ASP A 162 -21.53 -1.47 -17.22
N TRP A 163 -20.38 -1.93 -16.71
CA TRP A 163 -20.15 -2.22 -15.31
C TRP A 163 -19.46 -1.08 -14.54
N ARG A 164 -19.21 0.08 -15.15
CA ARG A 164 -18.46 1.17 -14.51
C ARG A 164 -19.09 1.64 -13.21
N GLN A 165 -20.40 1.89 -13.21
CA GLN A 165 -21.11 2.33 -12.01
C GLN A 165 -21.19 1.23 -10.96
N ALA A 166 -21.38 -0.03 -11.37
CA ALA A 166 -21.40 -1.17 -10.46
C ALA A 166 -20.04 -1.36 -9.76
N TYR A 167 -18.94 -1.15 -10.48
CA TYR A 167 -17.59 -1.19 -9.90
C TYR A 167 -17.32 -0.02 -8.95
N ALA A 168 -17.74 1.19 -9.30
CA ALA A 168 -17.67 2.34 -8.38
C ALA A 168 -18.45 2.07 -7.08
N ASN A 169 -19.67 1.52 -7.18
CA ASN A 169 -20.48 1.16 -6.02
C ASN A 169 -19.82 0.06 -5.18
N PHE A 170 -19.18 -0.93 -5.81
CA PHE A 170 -18.38 -1.95 -5.15
C PHE A 170 -17.24 -1.34 -4.30
N LEU A 171 -16.47 -0.41 -4.86
CA LEU A 171 -15.38 0.25 -4.13
C LEU A 171 -15.91 1.09 -2.96
N VAL A 172 -17.01 1.82 -3.17
CA VAL A 172 -17.67 2.59 -2.10
C VAL A 172 -18.18 1.66 -0.99
N GLN A 173 -18.72 0.50 -1.34
CA GLN A 173 -19.19 -0.46 -0.35
C GLN A 173 -18.03 -1.04 0.48
N TYR A 174 -16.87 -1.31 -0.13
CA TYR A 174 -15.66 -1.70 0.60
C TYR A 174 -15.25 -0.64 1.63
N VAL A 175 -15.26 0.65 1.24
CA VAL A 175 -14.97 1.77 2.16
C VAL A 175 -15.96 1.81 3.32
N LYS A 176 -17.25 1.61 3.06
CA LYS A 176 -18.27 1.56 4.12
C LYS A 176 -18.03 0.41 5.11
N TYR A 177 -17.61 -0.76 4.64
CA TYR A 177 -17.29 -1.89 5.53
C TYR A 177 -16.09 -1.60 6.43
N TYR A 178 -15.03 -1.00 5.89
CA TYR A 178 -13.89 -0.57 6.70
C TYR A 178 -14.28 0.51 7.72
N GLN A 179 -15.12 1.47 7.32
CA GLN A 179 -15.64 2.47 8.24
C GLN A 179 -16.45 1.85 9.38
N GLN A 180 -17.28 0.83 9.10
CA GLN A 180 -18.00 0.07 10.13
C GLN A 180 -17.07 -0.70 11.07
N ALA A 181 -15.90 -1.12 10.58
CA ALA A 181 -14.84 -1.73 11.39
C ALA A 181 -13.98 -0.70 12.16
N GLY A 182 -14.35 0.58 12.15
CA GLY A 182 -13.65 1.66 12.84
C GLY A 182 -12.40 2.17 12.11
N ILE A 183 -12.20 1.80 10.84
CA ILE A 183 -11.04 2.19 10.04
C ILE A 183 -11.46 3.19 8.97
N SER A 184 -10.91 4.40 9.00
CA SER A 184 -11.15 5.39 7.95
C SER A 184 -10.17 5.21 6.81
N ILE A 185 -10.66 4.76 5.65
CA ILE A 185 -9.86 4.75 4.43
C ILE A 185 -9.68 6.19 3.94
N THR A 186 -8.42 6.62 3.85
CA THR A 186 -8.05 8.00 3.48
C THR A 186 -7.76 8.15 1.99
N HIS A 187 -7.29 7.08 1.35
CA HIS A 187 -6.94 7.06 -0.07
C HIS A 187 -7.57 5.82 -0.69
N LEU A 188 -8.14 5.96 -1.89
CA LEU A 188 -8.80 4.88 -2.61
C LEU A 188 -8.28 4.81 -4.05
N GLY A 189 -7.81 3.64 -4.45
CA GLY A 189 -7.32 3.34 -5.78
C GLY A 189 -8.12 2.22 -6.41
N PHE A 190 -8.25 2.27 -7.74
CA PHE A 190 -9.06 1.34 -8.51
C PHE A 190 -8.23 0.53 -9.53
N LEU A 191 -6.90 0.70 -9.51
CA LEU A 191 -5.96 0.04 -10.42
C LEU A 191 -4.63 -0.20 -9.69
N ASN A 192 -4.01 -1.35 -9.97
CA ASN A 192 -2.60 -1.61 -9.67
C ASN A 192 -1.89 -1.98 -10.98
N GLU A 193 -0.73 -1.37 -11.25
CA GLU A 193 0.20 -1.70 -12.36
C GLU A 193 -0.52 -2.11 -13.65
N PRO A 194 -1.33 -1.20 -14.17
CA PRO A 194 -2.35 -1.61 -15.09
C PRO A 194 -1.74 -1.86 -16.48
N ASP A 195 -0.49 -1.46 -16.72
CA ASP A 195 0.37 -1.72 -17.88
C ASP A 195 1.02 -3.13 -17.93
N LEU A 196 0.88 -3.94 -16.87
CA LEU A 196 1.47 -5.28 -16.80
C LEU A 196 0.46 -6.41 -17.10
N VAL A 197 0.88 -7.42 -17.86
CA VAL A 197 0.13 -8.68 -18.07
C VAL A 197 0.92 -9.85 -17.50
N LEU A 198 0.55 -10.31 -16.30
CA LEU A 198 1.10 -11.52 -15.67
C LEU A 198 -0.07 -12.46 -15.27
N VAL A 199 0.25 -13.66 -14.79
CA VAL A 199 -0.72 -14.62 -14.22
C VAL A 199 -1.37 -14.10 -12.92
N VAL A 200 -1.01 -12.88 -12.50
CA VAL A 200 -1.54 -12.18 -11.32
C VAL A 200 -2.68 -11.23 -11.75
N ARG A 201 -3.44 -10.71 -10.78
CA ARG A 201 -4.74 -10.03 -10.99
C ARG A 201 -4.54 -8.57 -11.42
N PHE A 202 -5.10 -8.15 -12.55
CA PHE A 202 -4.93 -6.81 -13.12
C PHE A 202 -6.17 -6.30 -13.86
N CYS A 203 -6.36 -4.98 -13.88
CA CYS A 203 -7.28 -4.26 -14.77
C CYS A 203 -6.47 -3.20 -15.55
N HIS A 204 -6.58 -3.14 -16.88
CA HIS A 204 -5.79 -2.23 -17.74
C HIS A 204 -6.53 -0.88 -17.93
N PRO A 205 -5.85 0.28 -18.01
CA PRO A 205 -6.49 1.56 -18.28
C PRO A 205 -6.34 1.92 -19.77
N LEU A 206 -7.19 2.81 -20.27
CA LEU A 206 -6.92 3.48 -21.54
C LEU A 206 -6.21 4.80 -21.28
N LEU A 207 -4.98 4.92 -21.79
CA LEU A 207 -4.29 6.19 -21.98
C LEU A 207 -4.09 6.39 -23.48
N HIS A 208 -5.10 6.96 -24.14
CA HIS A 208 -4.97 7.60 -25.46
C HIS A 208 -5.89 8.83 -25.51
#